data_AF-A0A6J6PA23-F1
#
_entry.id   AF-A0A6J6PA23-F1
#
_cell.length_a   1.000
_cell.length_b   1.000
_cell.length_c   1.000
_cell.angle_alpha   90.00
_cell.angle_beta   90.00
_cell.angle_gamma   90.00
#
_symmetry.space_group_name_H-M   'P 1'
#
loop_
_entity.id
_entity.type
_entity.pdbx_description
1 polymer ?
#
loop_
_entity_poly.entity_id
_entity_poly.type
_entity_poly.pdbx_seq_one_letter_code
_entity_poly.pdbx_strand_id
1 'polypeptide(L)'
;MGSHLSWADPQRGWSFVSTGRGDVDWEMSFRALRKIGYNGPISVEWEDAGMDRLHGAAEAVGFIKSLLWKSPERSFDAAFSVDSAAEEN
;
A
#
# COMPACT_ATOMS: atom_id res chain seq x y z
N MET A 1 8.86 -17.99 14.04
CA MET A 1 8.95 -19.14 13.11
C MET A 1 10.11 -18.91 12.15
N GLY A 2 10.91 -19.91 11.84
CA GLY A 2 12.16 -19.72 11.06
C GLY A 2 13.21 -20.79 11.35
N SER A 3 13.00 -21.60 12.38
CA SER A 3 13.77 -22.83 12.64
C SER A 3 15.29 -22.65 12.74
N HIS A 4 15.74 -21.42 13.07
CA HIS A 4 17.15 -21.01 13.06
C HIS A 4 17.86 -21.17 11.69
N LEU A 5 17.08 -21.25 10.60
CA LEU A 5 17.60 -21.36 9.25
C LEU A 5 18.02 -19.98 8.70
N SER A 6 18.95 -19.99 7.77
CA SER A 6 19.44 -18.78 7.10
C SER A 6 18.32 -18.10 6.29
N TRP A 7 18.45 -16.80 6.01
CA TRP A 7 17.55 -16.11 5.08
C TRP A 7 17.56 -16.78 3.70
N ALA A 8 16.44 -16.76 3.00
CA ALA A 8 16.18 -17.51 1.75
C ALA A 8 16.24 -19.05 1.83
N ASP A 9 16.41 -19.65 3.02
CA ASP A 9 16.19 -21.10 3.14
C ASP A 9 14.70 -21.42 2.88
N PRO A 10 14.38 -22.24 1.86
CA PRO A 10 13.01 -22.50 1.44
C PRO A 10 12.20 -23.29 2.49
N GLN A 11 12.86 -23.87 3.51
CA GLN A 11 12.19 -24.55 4.61
C GLN A 11 11.73 -23.59 5.71
N ARG A 12 12.05 -22.29 5.59
CA ARG A 12 11.49 -21.28 6.48
C ARG A 12 10.01 -21.06 6.17
N GLY A 13 9.19 -21.00 7.21
CA GLY A 13 7.78 -20.69 7.08
C GLY A 13 7.48 -19.27 6.59
N TRP A 14 8.47 -18.36 6.59
CA TRP A 14 8.41 -17.03 5.99
C TRP A 14 9.84 -16.47 5.79
N SER A 15 9.97 -15.51 4.89
CA SER A 15 11.18 -14.71 4.66
C SER A 15 10.79 -13.27 4.31
N PHE A 16 11.74 -12.34 4.40
CA PHE A 16 11.60 -11.05 3.75
C PHE A 16 11.65 -11.22 2.23
N VAL A 17 10.78 -10.48 1.55
CA VAL A 17 10.64 -10.44 0.09
C VAL A 17 10.40 -8.99 -0.32
N SER A 18 10.78 -8.65 -1.56
CA SER A 18 10.62 -7.30 -2.08
C SER A 18 9.16 -6.83 -2.00
N THR A 19 8.98 -5.54 -1.76
CA THR A 19 7.67 -4.91 -1.53
C THR A 19 6.68 -5.27 -2.66
N GLY A 20 5.47 -5.69 -2.27
CA GLY A 20 4.43 -6.13 -3.21
C GLY A 20 4.44 -7.62 -3.58
N ARG A 21 5.40 -8.41 -3.07
CA ARG A 21 5.53 -9.85 -3.38
C ARG A 21 5.23 -10.78 -2.20
N GLY A 22 4.94 -10.22 -1.03
CA GLY A 22 4.54 -10.96 0.17
C GLY A 22 3.06 -10.79 0.49
N ASP A 23 2.69 -11.13 1.72
CA ASP A 23 1.28 -11.22 2.15
C ASP A 23 0.72 -9.93 2.77
N VAL A 24 1.46 -8.82 2.72
CA VAL A 24 1.02 -7.54 3.31
C VAL A 24 -0.09 -6.92 2.44
N ASP A 25 -1.22 -6.58 3.06
CA ASP A 25 -2.31 -5.83 2.41
C ASP A 25 -1.97 -4.32 2.35
N TRP A 26 -1.17 -3.96 1.35
CA TRP A 26 -0.67 -2.60 1.17
C TRP A 26 -1.77 -1.57 0.94
N GLU A 27 -2.80 -1.90 0.15
CA GLU A 27 -3.87 -0.96 -0.17
C GLU A 27 -4.65 -0.59 1.10
N MET A 28 -5.04 -1.59 1.90
CA MET A 28 -5.73 -1.32 3.16
C MET A 28 -4.86 -0.57 4.15
N SER A 29 -3.56 -0.86 4.19
CA SER A 29 -2.59 -0.12 5.01
C SER A 29 -2.56 1.38 4.66
N PHE A 30 -2.46 1.73 3.36
CA PHE A 30 -2.47 3.14 2.95
C PHE A 30 -3.83 3.82 3.12
N ARG A 31 -4.94 3.09 2.95
CA ARG A 31 -6.28 3.60 3.28
C ARG A 31 -6.41 3.91 4.77
N ALA A 32 -5.88 3.05 5.64
CA ALA A 32 -5.86 3.27 7.09
C ALA A 32 -5.02 4.49 7.46
N LEU A 33 -3.80 4.63 6.92
CA LEU A 33 -2.95 5.81 7.12
C LEU A 33 -3.67 7.10 6.71
N ARG A 34 -4.34 7.10 5.55
CA ARG A 34 -5.12 8.25 5.10
C ARG A 34 -6.31 8.54 6.03
N LYS A 35 -6.99 7.50 6.53
CA LYS A 35 -8.15 7.63 7.44
C LYS A 35 -7.78 8.31 8.76
N ILE A 36 -6.57 8.07 9.27
CA ILE A 36 -6.08 8.72 10.49
C ILE A 36 -5.38 10.07 10.23
N GLY A 37 -5.34 10.54 8.98
CA GLY A 37 -4.72 11.82 8.64
C GLY A 37 -3.19 11.82 8.67
N TYR A 38 -2.54 10.66 8.51
CA TYR A 38 -1.08 10.60 8.43
C TYR A 38 -0.58 11.30 7.16
N ASN A 39 0.31 12.29 7.32
CA ASN A 39 0.85 13.10 6.22
C ASN A 39 2.39 13.15 6.21
N GLY A 40 3.04 12.21 6.91
CA GLY A 40 4.48 12.06 6.94
C GLY A 40 5.02 11.28 5.73
N PRO A 41 6.35 11.09 5.64
CA PRO A 41 6.96 10.33 4.57
C PRO A 41 6.64 8.82 4.67
N ILE A 42 6.45 8.17 3.53
CA ILE A 42 6.44 6.71 3.44
C ILE A 42 7.85 6.23 3.11
N SER A 43 8.52 5.63 4.08
CA SER A 43 9.84 5.02 3.88
C SER A 43 9.70 3.62 3.30
N VAL A 44 10.66 3.21 2.47
CA VAL A 44 10.80 1.83 1.98
C VAL A 44 12.09 1.25 2.54
N GLU A 45 11.95 0.29 3.43
CA GLU A 45 13.04 -0.59 3.84
C GLU A 45 13.03 -1.81 2.90
N TRP A 46 14.15 -2.07 2.24
CA TRP A 46 14.23 -3.12 1.22
C TRP A 46 15.08 -4.29 1.71
N GLU A 47 14.49 -5.50 1.73
CA GLU A 47 15.17 -6.75 2.05
C GLU A 47 14.56 -7.90 1.25
N ASP A 48 15.35 -8.54 0.40
CA ASP A 48 15.01 -9.77 -0.30
C ASP A 48 16.30 -10.50 -0.67
N ALA A 49 16.53 -11.66 -0.05
CA ALA A 49 17.74 -12.44 -0.28
C ALA A 49 17.75 -13.14 -1.66
N GLY A 50 16.61 -13.19 -2.36
CA GLY A 50 16.47 -13.78 -3.70
C GLY A 50 16.52 -12.77 -4.84
N MET A 51 16.76 -11.48 -4.58
CA MET A 51 16.68 -10.41 -5.59
C MET A 51 17.88 -9.47 -5.54
N ASP A 52 18.27 -8.88 -6.68
CA ASP A 52 19.24 -7.79 -6.71
C ASP A 52 18.67 -6.53 -6.05
N ARG A 53 19.48 -5.89 -5.19
CA ARG A 53 19.04 -4.75 -4.39
C ARG A 53 18.66 -3.52 -5.20
N LEU A 54 19.33 -3.25 -6.31
CA LEU A 54 19.05 -2.03 -7.09
C LEU A 54 17.78 -2.22 -7.92
N HIS A 55 17.62 -3.42 -8.48
CA HIS A 55 16.39 -3.80 -9.15
C HIS A 55 15.19 -3.76 -8.19
N GLY A 56 15.31 -4.45 -7.04
CA GLY A 56 14.23 -4.57 -6.08
C GLY A 56 13.86 -3.23 -5.43
N ALA A 57 14.84 -2.40 -5.06
CA ALA A 57 14.55 -1.08 -4.50
C ALA A 57 13.82 -0.17 -5.50
N ALA A 58 14.20 -0.21 -6.78
CA ALA A 58 13.52 0.55 -7.82
C ALA A 58 12.07 0.07 -8.03
N GLU A 59 11.85 -1.24 -8.11
CA GLU A 59 10.52 -1.85 -8.23
C GLU A 59 9.63 -1.49 -7.02
N ALA A 60 10.17 -1.63 -5.80
CA ALA A 60 9.45 -1.35 -4.56
C ALA A 60 8.95 0.10 -4.49
N VAL A 61 9.80 1.08 -4.85
CA VAL A 61 9.39 2.49 -4.90
C VAL A 61 8.29 2.71 -5.94
N GLY A 62 8.39 2.07 -7.11
CA GLY A 62 7.36 2.13 -8.15
C GLY A 62 6.02 1.57 -7.67
N PHE A 63 6.04 0.41 -7.03
CA PHE A 63 4.88 -0.24 -6.46
C PHE A 63 4.21 0.62 -5.37
N ILE A 64 4.98 1.13 -4.39
CA ILE A 64 4.39 1.99 -3.35
C ILE A 64 3.78 3.25 -3.97
N LYS A 65 4.45 3.90 -4.92
CA LYS A 65 3.91 5.09 -5.59
C LYS A 65 2.61 4.82 -6.34
N SER A 66 2.43 3.62 -6.91
CA SER A 66 1.18 3.27 -7.59
C SER A 66 -0.01 3.20 -6.63
N LEU A 67 0.24 2.99 -5.33
CA LEU A 67 -0.78 2.94 -4.28
C LEU A 67 -1.09 4.30 -3.62
N LEU A 68 -0.30 5.33 -3.92
CA LEU A 68 -0.44 6.67 -3.35
C LEU A 68 -1.29 7.60 -4.23
N TRP A 69 -2.45 7.12 -4.68
CA TRP A 69 -3.40 7.95 -5.44
C TRP A 69 -4.12 8.98 -4.56
N LYS A 70 -4.62 10.04 -5.22
CA LYS A 70 -5.44 11.07 -4.56
C LYS A 70 -6.83 10.51 -4.22
N SER A 71 -7.32 10.84 -3.03
CA SER A 71 -8.72 10.63 -2.70
C SER A 71 -9.61 11.69 -3.37
N PRO A 72 -10.87 11.37 -3.65
CA PRO A 72 -11.82 12.35 -4.18
C PRO A 72 -12.04 13.49 -3.17
N GLU A 73 -12.18 14.71 -3.69
CA GLU A 73 -12.45 15.92 -2.87
C GLU A 73 -13.91 16.01 -2.41
N ARG A 74 -14.81 15.29 -3.09
CA ARG A 74 -16.24 15.25 -2.79
C ARG A 74 -16.67 13.82 -2.47
N SER A 75 -17.67 13.66 -1.60
CA SER A 75 -18.29 12.36 -1.41
C SER A 75 -18.95 11.89 -2.71
N PHE A 76 -18.97 10.58 -2.91
CA PHE A 76 -19.62 9.96 -4.06
C PHE A 76 -21.11 10.34 -4.14
N ASP A 77 -21.83 10.26 -3.01
CA ASP A 77 -23.27 10.55 -2.96
C ASP A 77 -23.60 12.00 -3.35
N ALA A 78 -22.73 12.96 -3.03
CA ALA A 78 -22.92 14.37 -3.40
C ALA A 78 -22.80 14.63 -4.91
N ALA A 79 -22.33 13.68 -5.70
CA ALA A 79 -22.38 13.77 -7.16
C ALA A 79 -23.79 13.46 -7.72
N PHE A 80 -24.67 12.87 -6.93
CA PHE A 80 -26.00 12.41 -7.34
C PHE A 80 -27.16 13.04 -6.58
N SER A 81 -26.87 13.88 -5.57
CA SER A 81 -27.90 14.70 -4.94
C SER A 81 -28.35 15.78 -5.93
N VAL A 82 -29.47 15.53 -6.61
CA VAL A 82 -30.24 16.57 -7.31
C VAL A 82 -30.92 17.46 -6.28
N ASP A 83 -30.92 18.78 -6.49
CA ASP A 83 -31.65 19.72 -5.65
C ASP A 83 -33.15 19.42 -5.75
N SER A 84 -33.70 18.71 -4.76
CA SER A 84 -35.15 18.53 -4.58
C SER A 84 -35.88 19.84 -4.17
N ALA A 85 -35.27 21.00 -4.40
CA ALA A 85 -35.72 22.30 -3.91
C ALA A 85 -36.33 23.20 -5.01
N ALA A 86 -36.75 22.63 -6.14
CA ALA A 86 -37.32 23.39 -7.27
C ALA A 86 -38.80 23.09 -7.60
N GLU A 87 -39.54 22.37 -6.75
CA GLU A 87 -40.98 22.11 -6.92
C GLU A 87 -41.81 22.49 -5.68
N GLU A 88 -41.64 23.71 -5.16
CA GLU A 88 -42.67 24.39 -4.37
C GLU A 88 -42.66 25.88 -4.74
N ASN A 89 -43.31 26.23 -5.86
CA ASN A 89 -43.90 27.56 -6.12
C ASN A 89 -45.08 27.42 -7.07
#